data_AF-A0AAD7VW97-F1
#
_entry.id   AF-A0AAD7VW97-F1
#
_cell.length_a   1.000
_cell.length_b   1.000
_cell.length_c   1.000
_cell.angle_alpha   90.00
_cell.angle_beta   90.00
_cell.angle_gamma   90.00
#
_symmetry.space_group_name_H-M   'P 1'
#
loop_
_entity.id
_entity.type
_entity.pdbx_description
1 polymer ?
#
loop_
_entity_poly.entity_id
_entity_poly.type
_entity_poly.pdbx_seq_one_letter_code
_entity_poly.pdbx_strand_id
1 'polypeptide(L)'
;MPAVDDDIYWVDDDEYVSGVDDDAILEGNLEEQANRVVLDLNDIQLLVDAQRADRPKKADKSMVIGEQLFQKRYNISNDQAYDLLKENYQSRVRSTIGNLTIDHSMVANRLQSPYYKVKLSKSQARSFHRPNFVIRPNTVIHFSRVRHRKKKKDKGKDIAQIFSASKDLSLGDGSQYVMLEYSEEYPIVMSNFGMGSKIINYYRKKSNEDESRPKLNIGETYVLGSQDRSPFWNFGSVDPGEIVPTYYNRLVRAPIFKHEVKGTDFLMIRSTGGGEGQKYYLRNIPHLYTVGQTLPVTEIPSPRSRRVTTASKNRLKMIVFRVLSKSENERILVKGISSHFPDQNDMQNRQRLKEFMEYQRTGEDQGYWKIKATDTLPNEDGIRSMVHPEEITLLETMQVGQQFLEDAGYGGGKEDDEQHEGMSTEEKLAPWITSKNFINATQGKAMLELHGEGDSSGCGLAFSFIRTSMKGGFKAMGEPTDEKVDKSKYGGHSYNVALQQKAYEEEIARIWNAQKRNLTAPVTTAMT
;
A
#
# COMPACT_ATOMS: atom_id res chain seq x y z
N MET A 1 -47.30 27.04 -70.67
CA MET A 1 -46.50 25.90 -70.20
C MET A 1 -45.17 25.99 -70.93
N PRO A 2 -44.21 26.73 -70.35
CA PRO A 2 -42.99 27.18 -71.03
C PRO A 2 -41.85 26.17 -70.78
N ALA A 3 -41.02 25.84 -71.76
CA ALA A 3 -39.99 26.62 -72.46
C ALA A 3 -38.62 26.46 -71.78
N VAL A 4 -37.66 26.11 -72.64
CA VAL A 4 -36.21 26.04 -72.45
C VAL A 4 -35.69 27.35 -71.87
N ASP A 5 -34.71 27.29 -70.96
CA ASP A 5 -33.66 28.31 -70.88
C ASP A 5 -32.34 27.65 -70.49
N ASP A 6 -31.40 27.77 -71.43
CA ASP A 6 -29.95 27.70 -71.21
C ASP A 6 -29.54 28.92 -70.40
N ASP A 7 -28.75 28.75 -69.34
CA ASP A 7 -27.91 29.83 -68.81
C ASP A 7 -26.55 29.26 -68.39
N ILE A 8 -25.66 29.22 -69.38
CA ILE A 8 -24.21 29.13 -69.18
C ILE A 8 -23.76 30.52 -68.77
N TYR A 9 -23.37 30.69 -67.51
CA TYR A 9 -22.65 31.88 -67.07
C TYR A 9 -21.15 31.67 -67.25
N TRP A 10 -20.58 32.39 -68.21
CA TRP A 10 -19.15 32.70 -68.25
C TRP A 10 -18.88 33.78 -67.20
N VAL A 11 -17.95 33.51 -66.29
CA VAL A 11 -17.35 34.56 -65.47
C VAL A 11 -15.97 34.83 -66.05
N ASP A 12 -15.80 36.08 -66.48
CA ASP A 12 -14.59 36.64 -67.05
C ASP A 12 -13.39 36.51 -66.09
N ASP A 13 -12.21 36.33 -66.70
CA ASP A 13 -10.90 36.41 -66.04
C ASP A 13 -10.77 37.74 -65.29
N ASP A 14 -10.59 37.70 -63.96
CA ASP A 14 -9.92 38.69 -63.08
C ASP A 14 -10.52 38.86 -61.65
N GLU A 15 -11.12 37.82 -61.04
CA GLU A 15 -11.39 37.83 -59.59
C GLU A 15 -10.71 36.66 -58.88
N TYR A 16 -9.67 36.95 -58.09
CA TYR A 16 -9.19 36.06 -57.04
C TYR A 16 -10.28 35.95 -55.96
N VAL A 17 -11.18 34.98 -56.11
CA VAL A 17 -12.14 34.62 -55.06
C VAL A 17 -11.37 33.86 -53.98
N SER A 18 -10.74 34.56 -53.05
CA SER A 18 -10.40 33.98 -51.76
C SER A 18 -11.72 33.63 -51.08
N GLY A 19 -12.10 32.35 -51.13
CA GLY A 19 -13.32 31.82 -50.51
C GLY A 19 -13.29 31.82 -48.98
N VAL A 20 -12.61 32.78 -48.38
CA VAL A 20 -12.40 32.92 -46.95
C VAL A 20 -12.93 34.30 -46.57
N ASP A 21 -13.98 34.30 -45.77
CA ASP A 21 -14.51 35.52 -45.16
C ASP A 21 -13.55 35.93 -44.03
N ASP A 22 -12.72 36.94 -44.30
CA ASP A 22 -11.66 37.39 -43.40
C ASP A 22 -12.20 37.91 -42.05
N ASP A 23 -13.46 38.36 -42.01
CA ASP A 23 -14.12 38.83 -40.79
C ASP A 23 -14.44 37.66 -39.83
N ALA A 24 -14.75 36.47 -40.36
CA ALA A 24 -15.02 35.26 -39.56
C ALA A 24 -13.76 34.71 -38.86
N ILE A 25 -12.58 34.94 -39.45
CA ILE A 25 -11.28 34.54 -38.86
C ILE A 25 -10.93 35.42 -37.66
N LEU A 26 -11.22 36.72 -37.73
CA LEU A 26 -10.92 37.67 -36.67
C LEU A 26 -11.84 37.49 -35.44
N GLU A 27 -13.06 37.02 -35.63
CA GLU A 27 -14.04 36.77 -34.55
C GLU A 27 -13.99 35.34 -33.96
N GLY A 28 -13.18 34.44 -34.54
CA GLY A 28 -12.92 33.10 -34.01
C GLY A 28 -14.04 32.07 -34.24
N ASN A 29 -14.95 32.32 -35.19
CA ASN A 29 -16.06 31.42 -35.51
C ASN A 29 -15.75 30.54 -36.74
N LEU A 30 -15.00 29.46 -36.53
CA LEU A 30 -14.49 28.59 -37.61
C LEU A 30 -15.34 27.32 -37.85
N GLU A 31 -16.46 27.14 -37.14
CA GLU A 31 -17.24 25.89 -37.22
C GLU A 31 -17.95 25.69 -38.57
N GLU A 32 -18.40 26.78 -39.22
CA GLU A 32 -19.06 26.68 -40.53
C GLU A 32 -18.06 26.51 -41.70
N GLN A 33 -16.83 27.00 -41.56
CA GLN A 33 -15.79 26.87 -42.60
C GLN A 33 -15.10 25.50 -42.58
N ALA A 34 -15.01 24.83 -41.42
CA ALA A 34 -14.37 23.52 -41.29
C ALA A 34 -15.08 22.38 -42.05
N ASN A 35 -16.35 22.56 -42.44
CA ASN A 35 -17.16 21.52 -43.09
C ASN A 35 -17.25 21.64 -44.62
N ARG A 36 -16.62 22.65 -45.25
CA ARG A 36 -16.56 22.78 -46.70
C ARG A 36 -15.26 22.18 -47.24
N VAL A 37 -15.35 20.97 -47.78
CA VAL A 37 -14.26 20.39 -48.58
C VAL A 37 -14.34 20.98 -49.99
N VAL A 38 -13.36 21.81 -50.37
CA VAL A 38 -13.23 22.34 -51.73
C VAL A 38 -12.25 21.46 -52.50
N LEU A 39 -12.70 20.88 -53.61
CA LEU A 39 -11.88 20.07 -54.52
C LEU A 39 -11.26 21.00 -55.57
N ASP A 40 -9.96 21.21 -55.49
CA ASP A 40 -9.20 21.91 -56.53
C ASP A 40 -8.81 20.94 -57.64
N LEU A 41 -9.47 21.06 -58.79
CA LEU A 41 -9.24 20.19 -59.96
C LEU A 41 -7.92 20.48 -60.68
N ASN A 42 -7.19 21.52 -60.29
CA ASN A 42 -5.84 21.82 -60.80
C ASN A 42 -4.73 21.30 -59.87
N ASP A 43 -5.05 20.66 -58.74
CA ASP A 43 -4.06 20.06 -57.86
C ASP A 43 -3.42 18.81 -58.52
N ILE A 44 -2.13 18.92 -58.80
CA ILE A 44 -1.31 17.90 -59.48
C ILE A 44 -1.19 16.62 -58.63
N GLN A 45 -1.45 16.69 -57.32
CA GLN A 45 -1.45 15.54 -56.42
C GLN A 45 -2.86 14.99 -56.14
N LEU A 46 -3.90 15.53 -56.78
CA LEU A 46 -5.27 15.03 -56.62
C LEU A 46 -5.43 13.67 -57.31
N LEU A 47 -5.58 12.61 -56.51
CA LEU A 47 -5.80 11.26 -56.98
C LEU A 47 -7.31 10.97 -57.03
N VAL A 48 -7.88 10.91 -58.23
CA VAL A 48 -9.30 10.60 -58.44
C VAL A 48 -9.44 9.18 -59.01
N ASP A 49 -10.09 8.28 -58.26
CA ASP A 49 -10.39 6.92 -58.73
C ASP A 49 -11.74 6.90 -59.48
N ALA A 50 -11.68 6.90 -60.81
CA ALA A 50 -12.86 6.87 -61.66
C ALA A 50 -13.44 5.44 -61.73
N GLN A 51 -14.28 5.08 -60.77
CA GLN A 51 -15.03 3.82 -60.85
C GLN A 51 -16.09 3.89 -61.96
N ARG A 52 -15.81 3.25 -63.10
CA ARG A 52 -16.84 2.94 -64.10
C ARG A 52 -17.87 1.99 -63.49
N ALA A 53 -19.09 2.46 -63.34
CA ALA A 53 -20.23 1.64 -62.98
C ALA A 53 -20.61 0.74 -64.18
N ASP A 54 -20.00 -0.45 -64.26
CA ASP A 54 -20.72 -1.65 -64.69
C ASP A 54 -19.88 -2.93 -64.53
N ARG A 55 -20.32 -3.83 -63.63
CA ARG A 55 -20.36 -5.30 -63.76
C ARG A 55 -20.62 -5.97 -62.40
N PRO A 56 -21.47 -7.01 -62.34
CA PRO A 56 -21.75 -7.71 -61.09
C PRO A 56 -20.57 -8.63 -60.75
N LYS A 57 -19.92 -8.40 -59.60
CA LYS A 57 -18.86 -9.28 -59.09
C LYS A 57 -19.47 -10.39 -58.21
N LYS A 58 -19.22 -11.64 -58.61
CA LYS A 58 -19.33 -12.81 -57.74
C LYS A 58 -18.44 -12.61 -56.50
N ALA A 59 -18.97 -12.93 -55.33
CA ALA A 59 -18.26 -12.83 -54.07
C ALA A 59 -17.16 -13.90 -53.98
N ASP A 60 -15.90 -13.49 -54.15
CA ASP A 60 -14.74 -14.27 -53.75
C ASP A 60 -14.38 -13.97 -52.29
N LYS A 61 -14.45 -15.01 -51.45
CA LYS A 61 -14.07 -14.98 -50.04
C LYS A 61 -12.53 -15.04 -49.86
N SER A 62 -11.79 -14.07 -50.40
CA SER A 62 -10.32 -14.03 -50.26
C SER A 62 -9.75 -12.71 -49.72
N MET A 63 -10.55 -11.66 -49.53
CA MET A 63 -10.03 -10.33 -49.14
C MET A 63 -10.06 -9.96 -47.66
N VAL A 64 -10.58 -10.81 -46.75
CA VAL A 64 -10.60 -10.47 -45.30
C VAL A 64 -9.23 -10.65 -44.63
N ILE A 65 -8.31 -11.39 -45.28
CA ILE A 65 -6.97 -11.66 -44.73
C ILE A 65 -6.02 -10.48 -44.98
N GLY A 66 -6.22 -9.70 -46.05
CA GLY A 66 -5.29 -8.64 -46.46
C GLY A 66 -5.25 -7.45 -45.51
N GLU A 67 -6.40 -6.89 -45.16
CA GLU A 67 -6.51 -5.64 -44.40
C GLU A 67 -5.94 -5.77 -42.97
N GLN A 68 -6.21 -6.90 -42.30
CA GLN A 68 -5.62 -7.22 -40.99
C GLN A 68 -4.12 -7.46 -41.05
N LEU A 69 -3.61 -8.07 -42.13
CA LEU A 69 -2.17 -8.27 -42.32
C LEU A 69 -1.44 -6.98 -42.70
N PHE A 70 -2.10 -6.06 -43.38
CA PHE A 70 -1.57 -4.72 -43.67
C PHE A 70 -1.55 -3.86 -42.40
N GLN A 71 -2.62 -3.84 -41.60
CA GLN A 71 -2.63 -3.18 -40.30
C GLN A 71 -1.54 -3.73 -39.37
N LYS A 72 -1.32 -5.06 -39.34
CA LYS A 72 -0.22 -5.65 -38.56
C LYS A 72 1.18 -5.32 -39.09
N ARG A 73 1.35 -5.19 -40.42
CA ARG A 73 2.64 -4.86 -41.04
C ARG A 73 3.03 -3.39 -40.87
N TYR A 74 2.08 -2.49 -40.72
CA TYR A 74 2.29 -1.04 -40.59
C TYR A 74 1.85 -0.46 -39.23
N ASN A 75 1.67 -1.30 -38.20
CA ASN A 75 1.44 -0.85 -36.82
C ASN A 75 2.74 -0.30 -36.19
N ILE A 76 3.23 0.81 -36.74
CA ILE A 76 4.47 1.46 -36.32
C ILE A 76 4.25 2.24 -35.02
N SER A 77 3.06 2.82 -34.84
CA SER A 77 2.67 3.60 -33.66
C SER A 77 2.35 2.74 -32.43
N ASN A 78 2.08 1.45 -32.63
CA ASN A 78 1.74 0.50 -31.55
C ASN A 78 0.53 0.96 -30.71
N ASP A 79 -0.38 1.76 -31.30
CA ASP A 79 -1.46 2.44 -30.58
C ASP A 79 -2.38 1.47 -29.84
N GLN A 80 -2.68 0.31 -30.44
CA GLN A 80 -3.46 -0.75 -29.77
C GLN A 80 -2.78 -1.29 -28.51
N ALA A 81 -1.44 -1.34 -28.46
CA ALA A 81 -0.70 -1.76 -27.26
C ALA A 81 -0.70 -0.67 -26.18
N TYR A 82 -0.73 0.61 -26.57
CA TYR A 82 -0.91 1.74 -25.65
C TYR A 82 -2.35 1.90 -25.18
N ASP A 83 -3.34 1.56 -26.00
CA ASP A 83 -4.73 1.54 -25.59
C ASP A 83 -5.00 0.42 -24.58
N LEU A 84 -4.27 -0.72 -24.63
CA LEU A 84 -4.28 -1.71 -23.54
C LEU A 84 -3.70 -1.18 -22.22
N LEU A 85 -2.85 -0.14 -22.25
CA LEU A 85 -2.38 0.57 -21.04
C LEU A 85 -3.39 1.62 -20.55
N LYS A 86 -4.22 2.19 -21.45
CA LYS A 86 -5.30 3.13 -21.11
C LYS A 86 -6.57 2.41 -20.65
N GLU A 87 -6.88 1.27 -21.24
CA GLU A 87 -7.92 0.36 -20.80
C GLU A 87 -7.47 -0.28 -19.50
N ASN A 88 -7.94 0.28 -18.38
CA ASN A 88 -7.84 -0.36 -17.09
C ASN A 88 -8.38 -1.81 -17.20
N TYR A 89 -7.49 -2.78 -17.31
CA TYR A 89 -7.74 -4.23 -17.25
C TYR A 89 -8.45 -4.68 -15.95
N GLN A 90 -8.83 -3.73 -15.10
CA GLN A 90 -9.54 -3.91 -13.85
C GLN A 90 -11.05 -4.14 -14.02
N SER A 91 -11.64 -3.90 -15.20
CA SER A 91 -13.11 -3.89 -15.33
C SER A 91 -13.77 -5.29 -15.39
N ARG A 92 -13.04 -6.35 -15.76
CA ARG A 92 -13.61 -7.73 -15.84
C ARG A 92 -13.30 -8.65 -14.65
N VAL A 93 -12.37 -8.26 -13.77
CA VAL A 93 -12.01 -9.03 -12.57
C VAL A 93 -12.82 -8.48 -11.40
N ARG A 94 -13.65 -9.30 -10.76
CA ARG A 94 -14.41 -8.85 -9.59
C ARG A 94 -13.44 -8.50 -8.45
N SER A 95 -13.48 -7.26 -8.00
CA SER A 95 -12.75 -6.76 -6.82
C SER A 95 -13.40 -7.23 -5.49
N THR A 96 -13.91 -8.46 -5.45
CA THR A 96 -14.73 -9.02 -4.37
C THR A 96 -13.93 -9.52 -3.16
N ILE A 97 -12.66 -9.17 -3.02
CA ILE A 97 -12.01 -9.25 -1.70
C ILE A 97 -12.44 -8.00 -0.94
N GLY A 98 -13.61 -8.06 -0.32
CA GLY A 98 -14.01 -7.07 0.67
C GLY A 98 -12.93 -7.03 1.76
N ASN A 99 -12.46 -5.83 2.13
CA ASN A 99 -11.50 -5.68 3.21
C ASN A 99 -12.10 -6.31 4.48
N LEU A 100 -11.52 -7.43 4.92
CA LEU A 100 -11.95 -8.11 6.14
C LEU A 100 -11.80 -7.13 7.31
N THR A 101 -12.84 -7.07 8.15
CA THR A 101 -12.81 -6.23 9.35
C THR A 101 -11.71 -6.73 10.29
N ILE A 102 -10.98 -5.80 10.89
CA ILE A 102 -9.95 -6.05 11.90
C ILE A 102 -10.35 -5.32 13.16
N ASP A 103 -10.46 -6.08 14.24
CA ASP A 103 -10.76 -5.59 15.57
C ASP A 103 -9.50 -5.66 16.43
N HIS A 104 -9.21 -4.58 17.13
CA HIS A 104 -8.09 -4.52 18.08
C HIS A 104 -8.60 -4.68 19.52
N SER A 105 -7.67 -4.97 20.43
CA SER A 105 -7.95 -4.89 21.86
C SER A 105 -8.33 -3.46 22.28
N MET A 106 -8.99 -3.30 23.43
CA MET A 106 -9.25 -1.97 23.96
C MET A 106 -7.98 -1.23 24.36
N VAL A 107 -6.90 -1.95 24.66
CA VAL A 107 -5.60 -1.34 24.95
C VAL A 107 -5.06 -0.59 23.73
N ALA A 108 -5.18 -1.20 22.55
CA ALA A 108 -4.80 -0.59 21.28
C ALA A 108 -5.75 0.53 20.87
N ASN A 109 -7.08 0.32 20.97
CA ASN A 109 -8.06 1.37 20.66
C ASN A 109 -7.95 2.60 21.57
N ARG A 110 -7.43 2.43 22.80
CA ARG A 110 -7.13 3.53 23.71
C ARG A 110 -5.75 4.15 23.48
N LEU A 111 -4.91 3.61 22.61
CA LEU A 111 -3.51 4.03 22.45
C LEU A 111 -2.81 4.14 23.82
N GLN A 112 -2.96 3.09 24.63
CA GLN A 112 -2.61 3.14 26.05
C GLN A 112 -1.10 3.30 26.27
N SER A 113 -0.71 4.26 27.11
CA SER A 113 0.66 4.39 27.61
C SER A 113 1.01 3.24 28.57
N PRO A 114 2.25 2.69 28.54
CA PRO A 114 3.43 3.13 27.78
C PRO A 114 3.58 2.46 26.38
N TYR A 115 2.57 1.71 25.93
CA TYR A 115 2.65 0.92 24.70
C TYR A 115 2.63 1.77 23.42
N TYR A 116 1.90 2.88 23.44
CA TYR A 116 1.83 3.83 22.32
C TYR A 116 2.42 5.18 22.73
N LYS A 117 3.60 5.52 22.22
CA LYS A 117 4.35 6.72 22.64
C LYS A 117 4.22 7.85 21.63
N VAL A 118 4.25 9.11 22.11
CA VAL A 118 4.13 10.29 21.24
C VAL A 118 5.33 10.39 20.30
N LYS A 119 6.51 10.12 20.85
CA LYS A 119 7.76 10.05 20.11
C LYS A 119 8.62 8.93 20.67
N LEU A 120 9.34 8.26 19.79
CA LEU A 120 10.35 7.28 20.15
C LEU A 120 11.67 7.98 20.49
N SER A 121 12.37 7.50 21.52
CA SER A 121 13.77 7.91 21.69
C SER A 121 14.66 7.26 20.62
N LYS A 122 15.85 7.82 20.36
CA LYS A 122 16.80 7.24 19.39
C LYS A 122 17.10 5.76 19.66
N SER A 123 17.30 5.40 20.92
CA SER A 123 17.54 4.01 21.32
C SER A 123 16.34 3.11 21.02
N GLN A 124 15.11 3.59 21.23
CA GLN A 124 13.90 2.84 20.91
C GLN A 124 13.68 2.69 19.41
N ALA A 125 14.01 3.71 18.62
CA ALA A 125 13.93 3.63 17.16
C ALA A 125 14.93 2.60 16.60
N ARG A 126 16.17 2.59 17.10
CA ARG A 126 17.20 1.60 16.70
C ARG A 126 16.88 0.17 17.12
N SER A 127 16.21 -0.01 18.26
CA SER A 127 15.79 -1.32 18.79
C SER A 127 14.30 -1.57 18.62
N PHE A 128 13.69 -1.00 17.57
CA PHE A 128 12.26 -1.12 17.32
C PHE A 128 11.86 -2.59 17.15
N HIS A 129 10.88 -3.04 17.94
CA HIS A 129 10.50 -4.44 18.12
C HIS A 129 11.61 -5.43 18.56
N ARG A 130 12.76 -4.93 19.02
CA ARG A 130 13.89 -5.72 19.55
C ARG A 130 14.26 -5.30 20.98
N PRO A 131 13.35 -5.42 21.96
CA PRO A 131 13.63 -4.99 23.31
C PRO A 131 14.68 -5.88 23.99
N ASN A 132 15.67 -5.26 24.64
CA ASN A 132 16.67 -5.99 25.41
C ASN A 132 16.05 -6.63 26.67
N PHE A 133 16.25 -7.95 26.82
CA PHE A 133 15.79 -8.68 27.99
C PHE A 133 16.81 -8.59 29.14
N VAL A 134 16.75 -7.50 29.89
CA VAL A 134 17.69 -7.23 30.99
C VAL A 134 17.24 -7.89 32.28
N ILE A 135 18.08 -8.75 32.88
CA ILE A 135 17.93 -9.31 34.23
C ILE A 135 19.10 -8.83 35.09
N ARG A 136 18.84 -8.49 36.36
CA ARG A 136 19.92 -8.14 37.29
C ARG A 136 20.80 -9.36 37.54
N PRO A 137 22.14 -9.24 37.49
CA PRO A 137 23.03 -10.35 37.84
C PRO A 137 22.65 -10.97 39.19
N ASN A 138 22.83 -12.29 39.31
CA ASN A 138 22.49 -13.08 40.51
C ASN A 138 21.00 -13.13 40.87
N THR A 139 20.09 -12.76 39.96
CA THR A 139 18.64 -12.97 40.16
C THR A 139 18.29 -14.44 39.96
N VAL A 140 17.80 -15.11 41.01
CA VAL A 140 17.23 -16.46 40.90
C VAL A 140 15.81 -16.36 40.35
N ILE A 141 15.54 -17.01 39.22
CA ILE A 141 14.24 -16.99 38.55
C ILE A 141 13.43 -18.23 38.94
N HIS A 142 12.28 -18.01 39.57
CA HIS A 142 11.30 -19.06 39.85
C HIS A 142 10.10 -18.94 38.90
N PHE A 143 9.77 -20.03 38.21
CA PHE A 143 8.60 -20.07 37.34
C PHE A 143 7.31 -20.25 38.13
N SER A 144 6.38 -19.33 37.90
CA SER A 144 5.01 -19.39 38.40
C SER A 144 4.16 -20.36 37.58
N ARG A 145 3.16 -20.97 38.23
CA ARG A 145 2.22 -21.85 37.55
C ARG A 145 1.35 -21.07 36.56
N VAL A 146 1.29 -21.57 35.32
CA VAL A 146 0.42 -21.03 34.27
C VAL A 146 -1.04 -21.34 34.60
N ARG A 147 -1.87 -20.29 34.71
CA ARG A 147 -3.30 -20.42 35.05
C ARG A 147 -4.11 -20.86 33.84
N HIS A 148 -5.05 -21.79 34.01
CA HIS A 148 -5.93 -22.20 32.91
C HIS A 148 -6.94 -21.09 32.56
N ARG A 149 -7.01 -20.69 31.27
CA ARG A 149 -8.01 -19.74 30.77
C ARG A 149 -9.25 -20.49 30.30
N LYS A 150 -10.37 -20.28 30.99
CA LYS A 150 -11.65 -20.95 30.68
C LYS A 150 -12.25 -20.39 29.38
N LYS A 151 -12.57 -21.26 28.41
CA LYS A 151 -13.22 -20.87 27.13
C LYS A 151 -14.52 -20.06 27.31
N LYS A 152 -15.28 -20.32 28.39
CA LYS A 152 -16.51 -19.57 28.74
C LYS A 152 -16.24 -18.07 28.98
N LYS A 153 -15.02 -17.68 29.35
CA LYS A 153 -14.64 -16.27 29.56
C LYS A 153 -14.77 -15.46 28.25
N ASP A 154 -14.43 -16.09 27.13
CA ASP A 154 -14.24 -15.42 25.83
C ASP A 154 -15.40 -15.69 24.85
N LYS A 155 -16.15 -16.79 25.04
CA LYS A 155 -17.25 -17.18 24.13
C LYS A 155 -18.34 -16.10 24.03
N GLY A 156 -18.64 -15.67 22.80
CA GLY A 156 -19.75 -14.76 22.48
C GLY A 156 -19.47 -13.29 22.80
N LYS A 157 -18.21 -12.91 23.02
CA LYS A 157 -17.79 -11.53 23.27
C LYS A 157 -16.96 -10.99 22.11
N ASP A 158 -17.01 -9.69 21.93
CA ASP A 158 -16.16 -9.01 20.96
C ASP A 158 -14.71 -8.97 21.42
N ILE A 159 -13.77 -8.85 20.48
CA ILE A 159 -12.33 -8.82 20.75
C ILE A 159 -11.97 -7.70 21.74
N ALA A 160 -12.57 -6.52 21.58
CA ALA A 160 -12.41 -5.40 22.49
C ALA A 160 -12.84 -5.75 23.94
N GLN A 161 -13.94 -6.49 24.11
CA GLN A 161 -14.44 -6.90 25.42
C GLN A 161 -13.58 -8.02 26.03
N ILE A 162 -13.10 -8.95 25.20
CA ILE A 162 -12.19 -10.04 25.63
C ILE A 162 -10.86 -9.47 26.12
N PHE A 163 -10.31 -8.51 25.37
CA PHE A 163 -9.02 -7.87 25.63
C PHE A 163 -9.20 -6.43 26.09
N SER A 164 -9.95 -6.27 27.19
CA SER A 164 -10.30 -4.95 27.75
C SER A 164 -9.13 -4.25 28.45
N ALA A 165 -8.21 -5.03 29.02
CA ALA A 165 -7.05 -4.56 29.79
C ALA A 165 -5.77 -5.28 29.36
N SER A 166 -4.60 -4.68 29.65
CA SER A 166 -3.29 -5.25 29.27
C SER A 166 -3.03 -6.63 29.88
N LYS A 167 -3.60 -6.94 31.05
CA LYS A 167 -3.52 -8.27 31.67
C LYS A 167 -4.16 -9.37 30.81
N ASP A 168 -5.19 -9.04 30.02
CA ASP A 168 -5.91 -10.01 29.19
C ASP A 168 -5.09 -10.41 27.95
N LEU A 169 -4.07 -9.62 27.59
CA LEU A 169 -3.08 -9.87 26.53
C LEU A 169 -1.83 -10.60 27.05
N SER A 170 -1.76 -10.93 28.34
CA SER A 170 -0.64 -11.65 28.93
C SER A 170 -0.60 -13.11 28.46
N LEU A 171 0.60 -13.59 28.13
CA LEU A 171 0.84 -15.02 27.87
C LEU A 171 1.14 -15.84 29.14
N GLY A 172 1.09 -15.22 30.33
CA GLY A 172 1.28 -15.90 31.62
C GLY A 172 0.11 -16.82 32.04
N ASP A 173 -0.94 -16.90 31.23
CA ASP A 173 -2.05 -17.84 31.39
C ASP A 173 -2.03 -18.92 30.29
N GLY A 174 -3.01 -19.82 30.29
CA GLY A 174 -3.13 -20.92 29.34
C GLY A 174 -3.70 -20.54 27.98
N SER A 175 -3.68 -19.25 27.60
CA SER A 175 -4.16 -18.79 26.28
C SER A 175 -3.35 -19.42 25.15
N GLN A 176 -4.01 -19.83 24.08
CA GLN A 176 -3.33 -20.24 22.85
C GLN A 176 -2.67 -19.04 22.19
N TYR A 177 -1.52 -19.24 21.54
CA TYR A 177 -0.80 -18.21 20.81
C TYR A 177 -0.13 -18.82 19.59
N VAL A 178 0.31 -17.96 18.68
CA VAL A 178 1.09 -18.33 17.50
C VAL A 178 2.36 -17.50 17.53
N MET A 179 3.51 -18.13 17.26
CA MET A 179 4.77 -17.42 17.07
C MET A 179 4.95 -17.17 15.58
N LEU A 180 5.11 -15.89 15.22
CA LEU A 180 5.34 -15.43 13.86
C LEU A 180 6.78 -14.91 13.79
N GLU A 181 7.65 -15.66 13.12
CA GLU A 181 9.03 -15.27 12.86
C GLU A 181 9.10 -14.61 11.49
N TYR A 182 9.52 -13.36 11.42
CA TYR A 182 9.61 -12.64 10.16
C TYR A 182 10.90 -13.02 9.43
N SER A 183 10.80 -13.34 8.13
CA SER A 183 11.99 -13.62 7.30
C SER A 183 12.79 -12.35 6.98
N GLU A 184 12.12 -11.20 6.94
CA GLU A 184 12.75 -9.91 6.70
C GLU A 184 13.44 -9.41 7.97
N GLU A 185 14.67 -8.91 7.85
CA GLU A 185 15.37 -8.28 8.97
C GLU A 185 14.57 -7.06 9.45
N TYR A 186 14.19 -6.15 8.56
CA TYR A 186 13.34 -5.00 8.90
C TYR A 186 12.03 -5.07 8.11
N PRO A 187 11.01 -5.80 8.61
CA PRO A 187 9.69 -5.81 7.98
C PRO A 187 9.17 -4.39 7.81
N ILE A 188 8.50 -4.11 6.70
CA ILE A 188 8.15 -2.72 6.34
C ILE A 188 7.30 -2.03 7.42
N VAL A 189 6.42 -2.77 8.09
CA VAL A 189 5.69 -2.34 9.28
C VAL A 189 5.21 -3.55 10.09
N MET A 190 5.27 -3.43 11.42
CA MET A 190 4.84 -4.45 12.37
C MET A 190 3.70 -3.96 13.26
N SER A 191 2.87 -4.88 13.74
CA SER A 191 1.76 -4.54 14.64
C SER A 191 2.25 -4.21 16.05
N ASN A 192 1.73 -3.13 16.63
CA ASN A 192 1.97 -2.76 18.02
C ASN A 192 1.15 -3.58 19.02
N PHE A 193 1.50 -3.44 20.30
CA PHE A 193 0.87 -4.18 21.40
C PHE A 193 -0.65 -4.04 21.42
N GLY A 194 -1.35 -5.16 21.33
CA GLY A 194 -2.80 -5.22 21.40
C GLY A 194 -3.53 -4.96 20.07
N MET A 195 -2.81 -4.71 18.97
CA MET A 195 -3.42 -4.68 17.64
C MET A 195 -3.83 -6.09 17.20
N GLY A 196 -5.03 -6.21 16.63
CA GLY A 196 -5.49 -7.46 16.02
C GLY A 196 -4.94 -7.69 14.62
N SER A 197 -4.78 -8.96 14.29
CA SER A 197 -4.48 -9.50 12.96
C SER A 197 -5.26 -10.79 12.75
N LYS A 198 -5.53 -11.16 11.50
CA LYS A 198 -6.19 -12.42 11.13
C LYS A 198 -5.20 -13.34 10.41
N ILE A 199 -5.33 -14.63 10.67
CA ILE A 199 -4.73 -15.67 9.81
C ILE A 199 -5.85 -16.14 8.88
N ILE A 200 -5.68 -15.90 7.58
CA ILE A 200 -6.65 -16.25 6.56
C ILE A 200 -6.06 -17.33 5.67
N ASN A 201 -6.78 -18.42 5.47
CA ASN A 201 -6.40 -19.50 4.58
C ASN A 201 -7.13 -19.29 3.26
N TYR A 202 -6.48 -18.61 2.32
CA TYR A 202 -7.06 -18.36 1.00
C TYR A 202 -7.04 -19.64 0.19
N TYR A 203 -8.21 -20.10 -0.22
CA TYR A 203 -8.38 -21.28 -1.06
C TYR A 203 -8.98 -20.87 -2.40
N ARG A 204 -8.33 -21.19 -3.52
CA ARG A 204 -8.93 -20.94 -4.85
C ARG A 204 -9.63 -22.18 -5.36
N LYS A 205 -10.88 -22.02 -5.80
CA LYS A 205 -11.67 -23.08 -6.43
C LYS A 205 -10.97 -23.65 -7.66
N LYS A 206 -11.00 -24.98 -7.81
CA LYS A 206 -10.48 -25.69 -9.00
C LYS A 206 -11.30 -25.42 -10.25
N SER A 207 -12.63 -25.42 -10.10
CA SER A 207 -13.59 -25.07 -11.15
C SER A 207 -14.78 -24.32 -10.55
N ASN A 208 -15.72 -23.86 -11.39
CA ASN A 208 -16.91 -23.14 -10.91
C ASN A 208 -17.84 -24.04 -10.07
N GLU A 209 -17.79 -25.36 -10.29
CA GLU A 209 -18.55 -26.41 -9.61
C GLU A 209 -17.90 -26.85 -8.29
N ASP A 210 -16.74 -26.32 -7.94
CA ASP A 210 -16.04 -26.67 -6.70
C ASP A 210 -16.72 -26.04 -5.47
N GLU A 211 -17.33 -26.89 -4.65
CA GLU A 211 -17.96 -26.52 -3.37
C GLU A 211 -17.06 -26.75 -2.16
N SER A 212 -15.79 -27.11 -2.37
CA SER A 212 -14.90 -27.43 -1.25
C SER A 212 -14.56 -26.20 -0.41
N ARG A 213 -14.50 -26.43 0.91
CA ARG A 213 -14.04 -25.43 1.89
C ARG A 213 -13.06 -26.09 2.87
N PRO A 214 -11.78 -26.23 2.47
CA PRO A 214 -10.76 -26.86 3.31
C PRO A 214 -10.63 -26.16 4.66
N LYS A 215 -10.42 -26.90 5.75
CA LYS A 215 -10.20 -26.34 7.09
C LYS A 215 -8.82 -26.73 7.60
N LEU A 216 -8.00 -25.73 7.93
CA LEU A 216 -6.72 -25.95 8.60
C LEU A 216 -6.88 -25.80 10.13
N ASN A 217 -5.85 -26.22 10.87
CA ASN A 217 -5.86 -26.17 12.34
C ASN A 217 -5.97 -24.74 12.90
N ILE A 218 -5.42 -23.77 12.19
CA ILE A 218 -5.40 -22.35 12.55
C ILE A 218 -5.84 -21.52 11.34
N GLY A 219 -6.54 -20.42 11.62
CA GLY A 219 -6.98 -19.47 10.62
C GLY A 219 -8.39 -19.75 10.07
N GLU A 220 -8.93 -18.75 9.39
CA GLU A 220 -10.25 -18.81 8.75
C GLU A 220 -10.12 -19.03 7.24
N THR A 221 -10.86 -19.98 6.70
CA THR A 221 -10.85 -20.25 5.25
C THR A 221 -11.68 -19.22 4.49
N TYR A 222 -11.02 -18.53 3.56
CA TYR A 222 -11.62 -17.63 2.59
C TYR A 222 -11.56 -18.28 1.21
N VAL A 223 -12.73 -18.53 0.60
CA VAL A 223 -12.82 -19.19 -0.71
C VAL A 223 -12.82 -18.12 -1.81
N LEU A 224 -11.84 -18.20 -2.71
CA LEU A 224 -11.71 -17.39 -3.91
C LEU A 224 -12.37 -18.12 -5.08
N GLY A 225 -13.24 -17.44 -5.82
CA GLY A 225 -13.73 -17.89 -7.12
C GLY A 225 -12.61 -17.91 -8.17
N SER A 226 -12.85 -18.61 -9.29
CA SER A 226 -11.86 -18.75 -10.35
C SER A 226 -11.49 -17.43 -11.03
N GLN A 227 -12.37 -16.42 -10.96
CA GLN A 227 -12.19 -15.07 -11.52
C GLN A 227 -11.87 -14.00 -10.47
N ASP A 228 -11.74 -14.38 -9.19
CA ASP A 228 -11.40 -13.40 -8.14
C ASP A 228 -9.92 -13.01 -8.23
N ARG A 229 -9.63 -11.73 -7.96
CA ARG A 229 -8.25 -11.25 -7.88
C ARG A 229 -7.50 -11.95 -6.74
N SER A 230 -6.20 -12.15 -6.90
CA SER A 230 -5.35 -12.65 -5.82
C SER A 230 -5.36 -11.68 -4.62
N PRO A 231 -5.34 -12.20 -3.36
CA PRO A 231 -5.17 -11.38 -2.16
C PRO A 231 -3.80 -10.66 -2.10
N PHE A 232 -2.86 -11.08 -2.95
CA PHE A 232 -1.52 -10.49 -3.12
C PHE A 232 -1.42 -9.62 -4.38
N TRP A 233 -2.54 -9.08 -4.85
CA TRP A 233 -2.64 -8.21 -6.03
C TRP A 233 -2.08 -8.87 -7.30
N ASN A 234 -1.08 -8.24 -7.92
CA ASN A 234 -0.34 -8.74 -9.09
C ASN A 234 1.05 -9.25 -8.70
N PHE A 235 1.37 -9.38 -7.41
CA PHE A 235 2.69 -9.78 -6.89
C PHE A 235 2.71 -11.19 -6.26
N GLY A 236 1.57 -11.89 -6.28
CA GLY A 236 1.48 -13.28 -5.84
C GLY A 236 0.19 -13.92 -6.31
N SER A 237 0.18 -15.25 -6.41
CA SER A 237 -0.99 -16.03 -6.82
C SER A 237 -1.44 -16.99 -5.72
N VAL A 238 -2.72 -17.38 -5.82
CA VAL A 238 -3.26 -18.57 -5.16
C VAL A 238 -3.75 -19.44 -6.30
N ASP A 239 -3.07 -20.53 -6.59
CA ASP A 239 -3.36 -21.33 -7.78
C ASP A 239 -4.66 -22.15 -7.59
N PRO A 240 -5.36 -22.55 -8.67
CA PRO A 240 -6.57 -23.35 -8.56
C PRO A 240 -6.35 -24.64 -7.75
N GLY A 241 -7.13 -24.82 -6.69
CA GLY A 241 -7.02 -25.93 -5.75
C GLY A 241 -5.97 -25.74 -4.64
N GLU A 242 -5.24 -24.63 -4.64
CA GLU A 242 -4.21 -24.32 -3.65
C GLU A 242 -4.81 -23.62 -2.42
N ILE A 243 -4.17 -23.83 -1.25
CA ILE A 243 -4.41 -23.07 -0.03
C ILE A 243 -3.14 -22.29 0.33
N VAL A 244 -3.25 -20.97 0.46
CA VAL A 244 -2.18 -20.10 0.94
C VAL A 244 -2.60 -19.48 2.28
N PRO A 245 -2.02 -19.94 3.41
CA PRO A 245 -2.15 -19.26 4.70
C PRO A 245 -1.49 -17.88 4.66
N THR A 246 -2.19 -16.87 5.16
CA THR A 246 -1.80 -15.47 5.05
C THR A 246 -1.99 -14.73 6.37
N TYR A 247 -0.96 -14.01 6.79
CA TYR A 247 -1.05 -12.99 7.82
C TYR A 247 -1.71 -11.74 7.22
N TYR A 248 -2.82 -11.32 7.82
CA TYR A 248 -3.67 -10.26 7.29
C TYR A 248 -3.99 -9.21 8.36
N ASN A 249 -3.71 -7.94 8.08
CA ASN A 249 -4.26 -6.80 8.82
C ASN A 249 -4.35 -5.56 7.90
N ARG A 250 -4.66 -4.39 8.47
CA ARG A 250 -4.76 -3.12 7.71
C ARG A 250 -3.40 -2.50 7.34
N LEU A 251 -2.29 -3.04 7.86
CA LEU A 251 -0.94 -2.54 7.63
C LEU A 251 -0.27 -3.32 6.49
N VAL A 252 -0.29 -4.66 6.56
CA VAL A 252 0.41 -5.56 5.65
C VAL A 252 -0.39 -6.82 5.36
N ARG A 253 -0.05 -7.48 4.25
CA ARG A 253 -0.39 -8.87 3.95
C ARG A 253 0.90 -9.64 3.67
N ALA A 254 1.02 -10.85 4.20
CA ALA A 254 2.19 -11.70 3.94
C ALA A 254 1.79 -13.18 3.95
N PRO A 255 2.31 -14.01 3.03
CA PRO A 255 2.17 -15.46 3.14
C PRO A 255 2.87 -15.95 4.41
N ILE A 256 2.30 -16.97 5.06
CA ILE A 256 2.91 -17.60 6.23
C ILE A 256 3.09 -19.10 6.04
N PHE A 257 4.19 -19.63 6.54
CA PHE A 257 4.63 -21.00 6.34
C PHE A 257 4.77 -21.68 7.69
N LYS A 258 4.09 -22.80 7.88
CA LYS A 258 4.08 -23.50 9.17
C LYS A 258 5.34 -24.33 9.33
N HIS A 259 5.98 -24.25 10.49
CA HIS A 259 7.14 -25.09 10.84
C HIS A 259 6.90 -25.90 12.12
N GLU A 260 7.68 -26.97 12.27
CA GLU A 260 7.75 -27.72 13.52
C GLU A 260 8.63 -27.00 14.54
N VAL A 261 8.18 -26.99 15.78
CA VAL A 261 8.93 -26.40 16.91
C VAL A 261 9.89 -27.46 17.43
N LYS A 262 11.17 -27.11 17.59
CA LYS A 262 12.15 -27.98 18.22
C LYS A 262 11.79 -28.21 19.70
N GLY A 263 11.93 -29.44 20.19
CA GLY A 263 11.65 -29.79 21.59
C GLY A 263 12.57 -29.10 22.62
N THR A 264 13.62 -28.44 22.16
CA THR A 264 14.56 -27.63 22.97
C THR A 264 14.06 -26.22 23.22
N ASP A 265 13.08 -25.74 22.46
CA ASP A 265 12.74 -24.33 22.38
C ASP A 265 11.47 -24.04 23.20
N PHE A 266 11.59 -23.10 24.14
CA PHE A 266 10.52 -22.70 25.04
C PHE A 266 10.36 -21.19 25.08
N LEU A 267 9.14 -20.73 25.33
CA LEU A 267 8.85 -19.32 25.56
C LEU A 267 8.99 -18.99 27.05
N MET A 268 10.03 -18.24 27.41
CA MET A 268 10.17 -17.63 28.72
C MET A 268 9.45 -16.27 28.75
N ILE A 269 8.57 -16.07 29.74
CA ILE A 269 7.75 -14.86 29.85
C ILE A 269 8.05 -14.19 31.18
N ARG A 270 8.35 -12.88 31.13
CA ARG A 270 8.43 -12.01 32.31
C ARG A 270 7.25 -11.06 32.31
N SER A 271 6.40 -11.14 33.32
CA SER A 271 5.25 -10.27 33.50
C SER A 271 5.45 -9.36 34.70
N THR A 272 5.21 -8.07 34.51
CA THR A 272 5.31 -7.03 35.55
C THR A 272 4.12 -6.08 35.42
N GLY A 273 3.47 -5.74 36.53
CA GLY A 273 2.34 -4.79 36.56
C GLY A 273 1.03 -5.43 37.01
N GLY A 274 -0.08 -4.73 36.80
CA GLY A 274 -1.41 -5.21 37.18
C GLY A 274 -1.64 -5.34 38.69
N GLY A 275 -0.86 -4.59 39.50
CA GLY A 275 -0.87 -4.70 40.97
C GLY A 275 -0.10 -5.91 41.50
N GLU A 276 0.52 -6.72 40.63
CA GLU A 276 1.35 -7.85 41.02
C GLU A 276 2.84 -7.54 40.86
N GLY A 277 3.67 -8.17 41.70
CA GLY A 277 5.11 -8.17 41.55
C GLY A 277 5.56 -8.88 40.27
N GLN A 278 6.87 -8.84 40.00
CA GLN A 278 7.47 -9.51 38.85
C GLN A 278 7.26 -11.03 38.93
N LYS A 279 6.70 -11.62 37.87
CA LYS A 279 6.50 -13.06 37.74
C LYS A 279 7.12 -13.59 36.46
N TYR A 280 7.60 -14.82 36.51
CA TYR A 280 8.16 -15.53 35.38
C TYR A 280 7.32 -16.76 35.04
N TYR A 281 7.16 -17.07 33.76
CA TYR A 281 6.46 -18.26 33.28
C TYR A 281 7.29 -18.93 32.18
N LEU A 282 7.14 -20.24 32.05
CA LEU A 282 7.74 -21.02 30.98
C LEU A 282 6.63 -21.78 30.25
N ARG A 283 6.61 -21.71 28.91
CA ARG A 283 5.58 -22.31 28.08
C ARG A 283 6.16 -22.97 26.83
N ASN A 284 5.51 -24.05 26.39
CA ASN A 284 5.78 -24.64 25.07
C ASN A 284 5.18 -23.75 23.98
N ILE A 285 5.85 -23.68 22.83
CA ILE A 285 5.38 -22.97 21.65
C ILE A 285 4.45 -23.91 20.86
N PRO A 286 3.13 -23.63 20.76
CA PRO A 286 2.19 -24.56 20.14
C PRO A 286 2.23 -24.50 18.61
N HIS A 287 2.50 -23.32 18.06
CA HIS A 287 2.49 -23.06 16.62
C HIS A 287 3.58 -22.06 16.28
N LEU A 288 4.44 -22.42 15.33
CA LEU A 288 5.45 -21.56 14.74
C LEU A 288 5.16 -21.41 13.25
N TYR A 289 5.13 -20.15 12.79
CA TYR A 289 5.10 -19.83 11.38
C TYR A 289 6.20 -18.85 11.04
N THR A 290 6.77 -19.02 9.86
CA THR A 290 7.63 -18.02 9.23
C THR A 290 6.76 -17.13 8.35
N VAL A 291 6.88 -15.82 8.53
CA VAL A 291 6.22 -14.80 7.72
C VAL A 291 7.14 -14.48 6.54
N GLY A 292 6.64 -14.62 5.31
CA GLY A 292 7.35 -14.21 4.12
C GLY A 292 7.42 -12.69 3.99
N GLN A 293 7.70 -12.21 2.77
CA GLN A 293 7.83 -10.78 2.54
C GLN A 293 6.53 -10.03 2.85
N THR A 294 6.64 -8.93 3.59
CA THR A 294 5.49 -8.10 3.97
C THR A 294 5.09 -7.15 2.85
N LEU A 295 3.87 -7.34 2.33
CA LEU A 295 3.30 -6.48 1.28
C LEU A 295 2.48 -5.36 1.93
N PRO A 296 2.87 -4.08 1.79
CA PRO A 296 2.18 -2.97 2.44
C PRO A 296 0.78 -2.73 1.87
N VAL A 297 -0.21 -2.63 2.76
CA VAL A 297 -1.61 -2.30 2.44
C VAL A 297 -1.86 -0.80 2.56
N THR A 298 -1.23 -0.15 3.54
CA THR A 298 -1.38 1.29 3.81
C THR A 298 -0.04 2.01 3.65
N GLU A 299 -0.04 3.12 2.92
CA GLU A 299 1.14 3.94 2.69
C GLU A 299 1.66 4.55 4.00
N ILE A 300 2.97 4.40 4.23
CA ILE A 300 3.68 5.03 5.33
C ILE A 300 3.90 6.50 4.98
N PRO A 301 3.48 7.45 5.83
CA PRO A 301 3.61 8.87 5.52
C PRO A 301 5.07 9.32 5.48
N SER A 302 5.39 10.28 4.60
CA SER A 302 6.68 10.98 4.62
C SER A 302 6.80 11.90 5.87
N PRO A 303 8.01 12.08 6.45
CA PRO A 303 8.25 12.88 7.65
C PRO A 303 7.64 14.29 7.68
N ARG A 304 7.59 14.97 6.54
CA ARG A 304 7.06 16.35 6.43
C ARG A 304 5.62 16.41 5.88
N SER A 305 4.96 15.26 5.73
CA SER A 305 3.62 15.21 5.13
C SER A 305 2.53 15.80 6.02
N ARG A 306 1.46 16.31 5.39
CA ARG A 306 0.26 16.79 6.09
C ARG A 306 -0.40 15.72 6.96
N ARG A 307 -0.23 14.43 6.63
CA ARG A 307 -0.75 13.31 7.45
C ARG A 307 -0.09 13.29 8.83
N VAL A 308 1.22 13.53 8.91
CA VAL A 308 1.98 13.57 10.18
C VAL A 308 1.52 14.74 11.06
N THR A 309 1.36 15.93 10.46
CA THR A 309 0.93 17.13 11.20
C THR A 309 -0.50 17.00 11.71
N THR A 310 -1.43 16.50 10.88
CA THR A 310 -2.81 16.20 11.30
C THR A 310 -2.87 15.17 12.42
N ALA A 311 -2.15 14.05 12.30
CA ALA A 311 -2.15 13.03 13.33
C ALA A 311 -1.56 13.53 14.65
N SER A 312 -0.50 14.35 14.59
CA SER A 312 0.07 15.01 15.78
C SER A 312 -0.94 15.92 16.48
N LYS A 313 -1.72 16.69 15.71
CA LYS A 313 -2.79 17.54 16.21
C LYS A 313 -3.93 16.73 16.83
N ASN A 314 -4.41 15.69 16.15
CA ASN A 314 -5.48 14.82 16.65
C ASN A 314 -5.03 14.08 17.92
N ARG A 315 -3.77 13.67 18.00
CA ARG A 315 -3.21 13.05 19.20
C ARG A 315 -3.14 14.01 20.39
N LEU A 316 -2.78 15.28 20.15
CA LEU A 316 -2.86 16.33 21.17
C LEU A 316 -4.30 16.51 21.68
N LYS A 317 -5.26 16.65 20.76
CA LYS A 317 -6.69 16.74 21.11
C LYS A 317 -7.14 15.55 21.95
N MET A 318 -6.80 14.33 21.53
CA MET A 318 -7.15 13.10 22.25
C MET A 318 -6.62 13.09 23.69
N ILE A 319 -5.36 13.47 23.91
CA ILE A 319 -4.78 13.53 25.27
C ILE A 319 -5.48 14.60 26.09
N VAL A 320 -5.68 15.80 25.52
CA VAL A 320 -6.35 16.91 26.20
C VAL A 320 -7.78 16.55 26.59
N PHE A 321 -8.58 16.00 25.68
CA PHE A 321 -9.96 15.60 25.95
C PHE A 321 -10.06 14.51 27.02
N ARG A 322 -9.14 13.54 27.04
CA ARG A 322 -9.09 12.53 28.10
C ARG A 322 -8.73 13.12 29.46
N VAL A 323 -7.84 14.11 29.51
CA VAL A 323 -7.51 14.80 30.77
C VAL A 323 -8.68 15.67 31.23
N LEU A 324 -9.33 16.39 30.31
CA LEU A 324 -10.52 17.20 30.60
C LEU A 324 -11.67 16.35 31.14
N SER A 325 -11.96 15.20 30.52
CA SER A 325 -13.03 14.29 30.96
C SER A 325 -12.86 13.74 32.38
N LYS A 326 -11.63 13.83 32.94
CA LYS A 326 -11.31 13.43 34.31
C LYS A 326 -11.20 14.61 35.28
N SER A 327 -11.24 15.84 34.76
CA SER A 327 -11.16 17.06 35.55
C SER A 327 -12.54 17.44 36.03
N GLU A 328 -12.73 17.66 37.33
CA GLU A 328 -14.03 17.99 37.93
C GLU A 328 -14.68 19.24 37.30
N ASN A 329 -13.86 20.24 36.94
CA ASN A 329 -14.33 21.51 36.36
C ASN A 329 -14.04 21.62 34.86
N GLU A 330 -13.74 20.51 34.17
CA GLU A 330 -13.40 20.46 32.74
C GLU A 330 -12.35 21.53 32.34
N ARG A 331 -11.31 21.64 33.16
CA ARG A 331 -10.23 22.63 33.00
C ARG A 331 -8.87 21.99 33.16
N ILE A 332 -7.86 22.48 32.44
CA ILE A 332 -6.49 21.95 32.51
C ILE A 332 -5.43 23.05 32.64
N LEU A 333 -4.30 22.68 33.23
CA LEU A 333 -3.04 23.42 33.16
C LEU A 333 -2.14 22.79 32.10
N VAL A 334 -1.42 23.63 31.34
CA VAL A 334 -0.48 23.17 30.29
C VAL A 334 0.56 22.20 30.86
N LYS A 335 1.07 22.50 32.06
CA LYS A 335 2.04 21.64 32.76
C LYS A 335 1.53 20.21 32.97
N GLY A 336 0.22 20.01 33.07
CA GLY A 336 -0.40 18.69 33.22
C GLY A 336 -0.33 17.82 31.96
N ILE A 337 -0.10 18.42 30.79
CA ILE A 337 0.00 17.70 29.52
C ILE A 337 1.41 17.75 28.90
N SER A 338 2.30 18.64 29.36
CA SER A 338 3.65 18.82 28.79
C SER A 338 4.49 17.54 28.80
N SER A 339 4.30 16.63 29.77
CA SER A 339 5.00 15.34 29.84
C SER A 339 4.71 14.42 28.64
N HIS A 340 3.58 14.62 27.96
CA HIS A 340 3.22 13.87 26.76
C HIS A 340 3.90 14.42 25.49
N PHE A 341 4.48 15.62 25.54
CA PHE A 341 5.09 16.30 24.39
C PHE A 341 6.48 16.86 24.77
N PRO A 342 7.48 16.00 25.03
CA PRO A 342 8.76 16.41 25.60
C PRO A 342 9.58 17.35 24.70
N ASP A 343 9.37 17.33 23.38
CA ASP A 343 10.08 18.23 22.45
C ASP A 343 9.40 19.60 22.27
N GLN A 344 8.27 19.83 22.97
CA GLN A 344 7.53 21.07 22.87
C GLN A 344 7.64 21.84 24.18
N ASN A 345 8.05 23.10 24.07
CA ASN A 345 8.01 23.99 25.21
C ASN A 345 6.56 24.45 25.49
N ASP A 346 6.35 25.03 26.67
CA ASP A 346 5.03 25.48 27.10
C ASP A 346 4.39 26.52 26.16
N MET A 347 5.20 27.36 25.52
CA MET A 347 4.70 28.37 24.57
C MET A 347 4.15 27.71 23.30
N GLN A 348 4.86 26.72 22.75
CA GLN A 348 4.43 25.93 21.59
C GLN A 348 3.16 25.13 21.92
N ASN A 349 3.10 24.51 23.11
CA ASN A 349 1.91 23.81 23.59
C ASN A 349 0.71 24.76 23.69
N ARG A 350 0.87 25.95 24.28
CA ARG A 350 -0.18 26.98 24.34
C ARG A 350 -0.67 27.39 22.95
N GLN A 351 0.24 27.59 22.00
CA GLN A 351 -0.15 27.99 20.64
C GLN A 351 -1.02 26.92 19.95
N ARG A 352 -0.71 25.64 20.15
CA ARG A 352 -1.51 24.53 19.61
C ARG A 352 -2.85 24.37 20.32
N LEU A 353 -2.88 24.58 21.65
CA LEU A 353 -4.13 24.54 22.42
C LEU A 353 -5.13 25.61 21.95
N LYS A 354 -4.67 26.82 21.59
CA LYS A 354 -5.56 27.92 21.09
C LYS A 354 -6.44 27.52 19.91
N GLU A 355 -6.08 26.48 19.16
CA GLU A 355 -6.91 26.03 18.04
C GLU A 355 -8.28 25.50 18.50
N PHE A 356 -8.36 24.88 19.68
CA PHE A 356 -9.58 24.22 20.18
C PHE A 356 -9.88 24.48 21.67
N MET A 357 -9.02 25.23 22.36
CA MET A 357 -9.16 25.62 23.76
C MET A 357 -9.03 27.15 23.90
N GLU A 358 -9.56 27.68 24.99
CA GLU A 358 -9.47 29.09 25.37
C GLU A 358 -8.85 29.23 26.77
N TYR A 359 -7.95 30.20 26.91
CA TYR A 359 -7.30 30.52 28.18
C TYR A 359 -8.15 31.51 28.99
N GLN A 360 -8.52 31.11 30.20
CA GLN A 360 -9.36 31.90 31.09
C GLN A 360 -8.53 32.96 31.82
N ARG A 361 -8.81 34.24 31.54
CA ARG A 361 -8.06 35.39 32.10
C ARG A 361 -8.66 35.93 33.40
N THR A 362 -9.94 35.68 33.64
CA THR A 362 -10.73 36.21 34.75
C THR A 362 -11.69 35.15 35.29
N GLY A 363 -12.23 35.36 36.48
CA GLY A 363 -13.18 34.45 37.12
C GLY A 363 -12.52 33.30 37.90
N GLU A 364 -13.33 32.34 38.35
CA GLU A 364 -12.91 31.20 39.17
C GLU A 364 -11.95 30.23 38.45
N ASP A 365 -12.00 30.24 37.12
CA ASP A 365 -11.14 29.45 36.23
C ASP A 365 -9.89 30.20 35.77
N GLN A 366 -9.57 31.37 36.35
CA GLN A 366 -8.40 32.16 35.95
C GLN A 366 -7.11 31.31 35.97
N GLY A 367 -6.36 31.35 34.87
CA GLY A 367 -5.12 30.60 34.72
C GLY A 367 -5.27 29.22 34.07
N TYR A 368 -6.50 28.74 33.89
CA TYR A 368 -6.78 27.44 33.27
C TYR A 368 -7.14 27.57 31.79
N TRP A 369 -7.02 26.45 31.08
CA TRP A 369 -7.52 26.27 29.72
C TRP A 369 -8.82 25.44 29.76
N LYS A 370 -9.85 25.92 29.06
CA LYS A 370 -11.13 25.21 28.85
C LYS A 370 -11.40 25.05 27.36
N ILE A 371 -12.28 24.13 27.01
CA ILE A 371 -12.74 24.00 25.63
C ILE A 371 -13.42 25.30 25.19
N LYS A 372 -13.30 25.67 23.92
CA LYS A 372 -14.01 26.84 23.39
C LYS A 372 -15.51 26.63 23.55
N ALA A 373 -16.25 27.70 23.85
CA ALA A 373 -17.71 27.63 24.00
C ALA A 373 -18.44 27.13 22.72
N THR A 374 -17.79 27.23 21.56
CA THR A 374 -18.30 26.72 20.27
C THR A 374 -18.18 25.22 20.11
N ASP A 375 -17.27 24.58 20.85
CA ASP A 375 -16.92 23.18 20.71
C ASP A 375 -17.47 22.38 21.90
N THR A 376 -17.89 21.14 21.65
CA THR A 376 -18.32 20.22 22.71
C THR A 376 -17.24 19.18 22.98
N LEU A 377 -17.10 18.78 24.25
CA LEU A 377 -16.17 17.72 24.63
C LEU A 377 -16.70 16.38 24.08
N PRO A 378 -15.96 15.71 23.18
CA PRO A 378 -16.43 14.45 22.62
C PRO A 378 -16.45 13.33 23.68
N ASN A 379 -17.38 12.39 23.54
CA ASN A 379 -17.39 11.19 24.38
C ASN A 379 -16.18 10.28 24.08
N GLU A 380 -15.96 9.26 24.91
CA GLU A 380 -14.79 8.38 24.78
C GLU A 380 -14.72 7.66 23.42
N ASP A 381 -15.86 7.31 22.81
CA ASP A 381 -15.91 6.72 21.47
C ASP A 381 -15.48 7.73 20.38
N GLY A 382 -15.97 8.96 20.45
CA GLY A 382 -15.58 10.05 19.55
C GLY A 382 -14.10 10.42 19.70
N ILE A 383 -13.55 10.34 20.92
CA ILE A 383 -12.12 10.52 21.17
C ILE A 383 -11.31 9.39 20.49
N ARG A 384 -11.78 8.14 20.58
CA ARG A 384 -11.10 6.98 19.96
C ARG A 384 -11.12 7.02 18.44
N SER A 385 -12.15 7.57 17.81
CA SER A 385 -12.22 7.69 16.35
C SER A 385 -11.32 8.77 15.77
N MET A 386 -10.66 9.61 16.60
CA MET A 386 -9.77 10.68 16.10
C MET A 386 -8.44 10.17 15.57
N VAL A 387 -7.93 9.07 16.16
CA VAL A 387 -6.64 8.47 15.80
C VAL A 387 -6.72 6.96 16.00
N HIS A 388 -6.47 6.22 14.93
CA HIS A 388 -6.45 4.76 14.97
C HIS A 388 -5.07 4.19 15.33
N PRO A 389 -4.99 2.98 15.92
CA PRO A 389 -3.70 2.37 16.25
C PRO A 389 -2.80 2.18 15.02
N GLU A 390 -3.37 1.89 13.85
CA GLU A 390 -2.62 1.82 12.59
C GLU A 390 -1.90 3.11 12.25
N GLU A 391 -2.57 4.26 12.41
CA GLU A 391 -1.97 5.56 12.11
C GLU A 391 -0.75 5.82 13.01
N ILE A 392 -0.84 5.49 14.30
CA ILE A 392 0.31 5.63 15.21
C ILE A 392 1.45 4.69 14.82
N THR A 393 1.14 3.44 14.49
CA THR A 393 2.15 2.47 14.07
C THR A 393 2.87 2.90 12.79
N LEU A 394 2.16 3.48 11.82
CA LEU A 394 2.77 4.02 10.60
C LEU A 394 3.68 5.22 10.90
N LEU A 395 3.30 6.09 11.84
CA LEU A 395 4.13 7.23 12.26
C LEU A 395 5.37 6.79 13.03
N GLU A 396 5.26 5.78 13.88
CA GLU A 396 6.42 5.19 14.58
C GLU A 396 7.38 4.55 13.58
N THR A 397 6.86 3.83 12.59
CA THR A 397 7.66 3.23 11.51
C THR A 397 8.37 4.28 10.67
N MET A 398 7.70 5.39 10.36
CA MET A 398 8.32 6.54 9.70
C MET A 398 9.45 7.14 10.54
N GLN A 399 9.26 7.32 11.86
CA GLN A 399 10.33 7.80 12.76
C GLN A 399 11.53 6.84 12.78
N VAL A 400 11.26 5.53 12.75
CA VAL A 400 12.31 4.50 12.70
C VAL A 400 13.09 4.58 11.40
N GLY A 401 12.40 4.65 10.25
CA GLY A 401 13.05 4.82 8.94
C GLY A 401 13.88 6.11 8.87
N GLN A 402 13.36 7.22 9.40
CA GLN A 402 14.12 8.47 9.48
C GLN A 402 15.37 8.32 10.36
N GLN A 403 15.27 7.65 11.52
CA GLN A 403 16.44 7.44 12.38
C GLN A 403 17.50 6.57 11.70
N PHE A 404 17.10 5.56 10.93
CA PHE A 404 18.05 4.73 10.17
C PHE A 404 18.79 5.54 9.10
N LEU A 405 18.09 6.38 8.33
CA LEU A 405 18.72 7.29 7.38
C LEU A 405 19.68 8.27 8.07
N GLU A 406 19.28 8.84 9.21
CA GLU A 406 20.15 9.71 10.00
C GLU A 406 21.42 8.99 10.47
N ASP A 407 21.28 7.77 10.97
CA ASP A 407 22.40 6.96 11.47
C ASP A 407 23.33 6.50 10.32
N ALA A 408 22.79 6.31 9.12
CA ALA A 408 23.55 5.99 7.91
C ALA A 408 24.22 7.22 7.25
N GLY A 409 24.05 8.42 7.81
CA GLY A 409 24.68 9.66 7.32
C GLY A 409 23.83 10.48 6.34
N TYR A 410 22.58 10.06 6.09
CA TYR A 410 21.61 10.78 5.24
C TYR A 410 20.74 11.78 6.03
N GLY A 411 21.10 12.08 7.28
CA GLY A 411 20.35 12.93 8.21
C GLY A 411 20.24 14.42 7.85
N GLY A 412 20.61 14.81 6.63
CA GLY A 412 20.58 16.18 6.12
C GLY A 412 20.20 16.31 4.64
N GLY A 413 19.58 15.29 4.04
CA GLY A 413 19.26 15.22 2.61
C GLY A 413 18.38 16.37 2.09
N LYS A 414 18.82 16.96 0.97
CA LYS A 414 18.22 18.10 0.25
C LYS A 414 16.77 17.83 -0.18
N GLU A 415 15.98 18.90 -0.13
CA GLU A 415 14.51 18.91 -0.16
C GLU A 415 13.85 18.76 -1.53
N ASP A 416 14.51 18.19 -2.54
CA ASP A 416 13.90 18.11 -3.87
C ASP A 416 13.02 16.87 -4.01
N ASP A 417 11.76 17.05 -3.61
CA ASP A 417 10.66 16.08 -3.50
C ASP A 417 10.24 15.40 -4.82
N GLU A 418 10.95 15.55 -5.95
CA GLU A 418 10.44 15.07 -7.24
C GLU A 418 11.45 14.38 -8.18
N GLN A 419 12.74 14.30 -7.84
CA GLN A 419 13.74 13.64 -8.70
C GLN A 419 14.34 12.40 -8.03
N HIS A 420 13.72 11.24 -8.31
CA HIS A 420 14.27 9.92 -7.97
C HIS A 420 15.65 9.64 -8.59
N GLU A 421 16.08 10.42 -9.59
CA GLU A 421 17.31 10.20 -10.35
C GLU A 421 18.60 10.58 -9.60
N GLY A 422 18.49 11.23 -8.43
CA GLY A 422 19.66 11.59 -7.60
C GLY A 422 19.72 10.92 -6.22
N MET A 423 18.71 10.14 -5.85
CA MET A 423 18.68 9.47 -4.53
C MET A 423 19.60 8.26 -4.52
N SER A 424 20.33 8.11 -3.41
CA SER A 424 21.05 6.87 -3.10
C SER A 424 20.08 5.70 -2.91
N THR A 425 20.61 4.48 -3.00
CA THR A 425 19.81 3.26 -2.77
C THR A 425 19.16 3.26 -1.38
N GLU A 426 19.90 3.68 -0.36
CA GLU A 426 19.40 3.74 1.02
C GLU A 426 18.21 4.70 1.16
N GLU A 427 18.28 5.87 0.52
CA GLU A 427 17.15 6.81 0.47
C GLU A 427 15.96 6.23 -0.29
N LYS A 428 16.18 5.53 -1.41
CA LYS A 428 15.11 4.84 -2.17
C LYS A 428 14.43 3.73 -1.38
N LEU A 429 15.16 3.11 -0.44
CA LEU A 429 14.66 2.06 0.44
C LEU A 429 13.84 2.59 1.62
N ALA A 430 13.76 3.91 1.81
CA ALA A 430 12.98 4.50 2.89
C ALA A 430 11.52 3.99 2.88
N PRO A 431 10.94 3.69 4.05
CA PRO A 431 9.65 2.99 4.14
C PRO A 431 8.47 3.76 3.51
N TRP A 432 8.51 5.10 3.52
CA TRP A 432 7.51 5.93 2.85
C TRP A 432 7.64 5.92 1.31
N ILE A 433 8.81 5.63 0.76
CA ILE A 433 9.03 5.50 -0.68
C ILE A 433 8.62 4.10 -1.15
N THR A 434 9.15 3.06 -0.51
CA THR A 434 8.88 1.66 -0.91
C THR A 434 7.40 1.30 -0.76
N SER A 435 6.74 1.71 0.32
CA SER A 435 5.29 1.47 0.50
C SER A 435 4.44 2.20 -0.56
N LYS A 436 4.76 3.46 -0.87
CA LYS A 436 4.09 4.24 -1.91
C LYS A 436 4.29 3.63 -3.30
N ASN A 437 5.52 3.23 -3.62
CA ASN A 437 5.86 2.60 -4.89
C ASN A 437 5.09 1.28 -5.07
N PHE A 438 5.11 0.41 -4.06
CA PHE A 438 4.37 -0.85 -4.09
C PHE A 438 2.87 -0.62 -4.31
N ILE A 439 2.25 0.27 -3.52
CA ILE A 439 0.81 0.56 -3.66
C ILE A 439 0.48 1.11 -5.05
N ASN A 440 1.30 2.02 -5.59
CA ASN A 440 1.15 2.51 -6.96
C ASN A 440 1.27 1.37 -7.99
N ALA A 441 2.19 0.43 -7.77
CA ALA A 441 2.36 -0.71 -8.66
C ALA A 441 1.18 -1.70 -8.59
N THR A 442 0.56 -1.89 -7.42
CA THR A 442 -0.68 -2.70 -7.31
C THR A 442 -1.87 -2.10 -8.07
N GLN A 443 -1.81 -0.79 -8.34
CA GLN A 443 -2.80 -0.02 -9.09
C GLN A 443 -2.42 0.15 -10.57
N GLY A 444 -1.28 -0.37 -11.03
CA GLY A 444 -0.78 -0.20 -12.40
C GLY A 444 -0.19 1.18 -12.70
N LYS A 445 0.03 2.02 -11.68
CA LYS A 445 0.57 3.39 -11.83
C LYS A 445 2.10 3.46 -11.80
N ALA A 446 2.77 2.39 -11.39
CA ALA A 446 4.22 2.27 -11.34
C ALA A 446 4.66 0.82 -11.63
N MET A 447 5.92 0.66 -12.01
CA MET A 447 6.60 -0.65 -12.02
C MET A 447 7.72 -0.63 -11.00
N LEU A 448 8.03 -1.81 -10.48
CA LEU A 448 9.10 -2.03 -9.52
C LEU A 448 10.29 -2.71 -10.20
N GLU A 449 11.48 -2.60 -9.62
CA GLU A 449 12.67 -3.30 -10.12
C GLU A 449 12.58 -4.82 -9.93
N LEU A 450 11.83 -5.29 -8.92
CA LEU A 450 11.66 -6.70 -8.50
C LEU A 450 12.92 -7.39 -7.99
N HIS A 451 14.10 -7.05 -8.50
CA HIS A 451 15.41 -7.55 -8.08
C HIS A 451 16.39 -6.38 -7.84
N GLY A 452 17.65 -6.71 -7.57
CA GLY A 452 18.72 -5.72 -7.35
C GLY A 452 18.90 -5.38 -5.88
N GLU A 453 19.46 -4.20 -5.60
CA GLU A 453 19.84 -3.79 -4.24
C GLU A 453 18.64 -3.62 -3.30
N GLY A 454 17.42 -3.47 -3.84
CA GLY A 454 16.21 -3.37 -3.05
C GLY A 454 15.60 -4.71 -2.60
N ASP A 455 16.18 -5.85 -3.00
CA ASP A 455 15.75 -7.18 -2.54
C ASP A 455 16.20 -7.43 -1.09
N SER A 456 15.23 -7.46 -0.17
CA SER A 456 15.50 -7.66 1.26
C SER A 456 16.09 -9.03 1.63
N SER A 457 16.08 -9.99 0.71
CA SER A 457 16.73 -11.29 0.89
C SER A 457 18.19 -11.34 0.43
N GLY A 458 18.61 -10.39 -0.42
CA GLY A 458 19.93 -10.37 -1.06
C GLY A 458 20.23 -11.55 -2.01
N CYS A 459 19.26 -12.44 -2.28
CA CYS A 459 19.49 -13.68 -3.03
C CYS A 459 18.37 -14.02 -4.03
N GLY A 460 17.53 -13.06 -4.40
CA GLY A 460 16.47 -13.20 -5.41
C GLY A 460 15.21 -13.89 -4.89
N LEU A 461 14.98 -13.87 -3.58
CA LEU A 461 13.84 -14.49 -2.88
C LEU A 461 12.82 -13.46 -2.35
N ALA A 462 13.08 -12.16 -2.51
CA ALA A 462 12.12 -11.11 -2.19
C ALA A 462 12.08 -10.07 -3.32
N PHE A 463 10.96 -9.36 -3.40
CA PHE A 463 10.74 -8.29 -4.35
C PHE A 463 11.49 -7.03 -3.93
N SER A 464 12.24 -6.42 -4.84
CA SER A 464 12.65 -5.02 -4.72
C SER A 464 11.45 -4.10 -4.96
N PHE A 465 11.17 -3.22 -3.99
CA PHE A 465 10.13 -2.18 -4.09
C PHE A 465 10.65 -0.83 -4.60
N ILE A 466 11.87 -0.80 -5.13
CA ILE A 466 12.40 0.36 -5.83
C ILE A 466 11.64 0.55 -7.13
N ARG A 467 11.30 1.81 -7.47
CA ARG A 467 10.54 2.16 -8.67
C ARG A 467 11.44 2.13 -9.91
N THR A 468 10.94 1.55 -10.99
CA THR A 468 11.58 1.62 -12.32
C THR A 468 10.72 2.39 -13.33
N SER A 469 11.32 2.77 -14.46
CA SER A 469 10.67 3.55 -15.52
C SER A 469 9.76 2.69 -16.38
N MET A 470 8.47 3.04 -16.42
CA MET A 470 7.51 2.48 -17.38
C MET A 470 7.94 2.71 -18.84
N LYS A 471 8.69 3.79 -19.09
CA LYS A 471 9.12 4.22 -20.43
C LYS A 471 10.49 3.67 -20.84
N GLY A 472 11.31 3.22 -19.89
CA GLY A 472 12.58 2.55 -20.19
C GLY A 472 12.42 1.05 -20.34
N GLY A 473 11.29 0.52 -19.84
CA GLY A 473 10.93 -0.86 -19.89
C GLY A 473 11.49 -1.70 -18.75
N PHE A 474 10.87 -2.85 -18.49
CA PHE A 474 11.40 -3.83 -17.55
C PHE A 474 12.69 -4.43 -18.11
N LYS A 475 13.72 -4.49 -17.27
CA LYS A 475 15.00 -5.14 -17.57
C LYS A 475 15.09 -6.41 -16.75
N ALA A 476 15.37 -7.55 -17.36
CA ALA A 476 15.47 -8.81 -16.63
C ALA A 476 16.82 -8.90 -15.87
N MET A 477 16.86 -9.74 -14.83
CA MET A 477 18.08 -9.98 -14.06
C MET A 477 19.19 -10.51 -14.97
N GLY A 478 20.30 -9.76 -15.09
CA GLY A 478 21.46 -10.12 -15.91
C GLY A 478 21.54 -9.47 -17.29
N GLU A 479 20.57 -8.63 -17.68
CA GLU A 479 20.69 -7.80 -18.88
C GLU A 479 21.58 -6.57 -18.60
N PRO A 480 22.57 -6.25 -19.46
CA PRO A 480 23.49 -5.14 -19.22
C PRO A 480 22.77 -3.79 -19.19
N THR A 481 23.12 -2.97 -18.19
CA THR A 481 22.46 -1.70 -17.86
C THR A 481 22.57 -0.64 -18.98
N ASP A 482 23.60 -0.74 -19.83
CA ASP A 482 24.06 0.32 -20.75
C ASP A 482 24.03 -0.04 -22.26
N GLU A 483 23.47 -1.18 -22.67
CA GLU A 483 23.36 -1.46 -24.09
C GLU A 483 22.24 -0.60 -24.71
N LYS A 484 22.64 0.32 -25.60
CA LYS A 484 21.74 1.08 -26.46
C LYS A 484 20.90 0.09 -27.27
N VAL A 485 19.68 -0.18 -26.82
CA VAL A 485 18.73 -1.02 -27.56
C VAL A 485 18.55 -0.43 -28.96
N ASP A 486 18.80 -1.25 -29.97
CA ASP A 486 18.82 -0.87 -31.37
C ASP A 486 17.40 -0.44 -31.81
N LYS A 487 17.15 0.88 -31.78
CA LYS A 487 15.84 1.51 -32.07
C LYS A 487 15.30 1.17 -33.47
N SER A 488 16.18 0.68 -34.35
CA SER A 488 15.88 0.25 -35.72
C SER A 488 15.00 -0.99 -35.80
N LYS A 489 15.03 -1.89 -34.79
CA LYS A 489 14.25 -3.14 -34.78
C LYS A 489 12.79 -3.00 -34.35
N TYR A 490 12.41 -1.86 -33.79
CA TYR A 490 11.10 -1.68 -33.13
C TYR A 490 10.35 -0.42 -33.60
N GLY A 491 10.54 -0.01 -34.87
CA GLY A 491 9.72 1.03 -35.48
C GLY A 491 9.89 2.43 -34.88
N GLY A 492 11.03 2.74 -34.27
CA GLY A 492 11.32 4.05 -33.68
C GLY A 492 11.08 4.17 -32.16
N HIS A 493 10.43 3.17 -31.54
CA HIS A 493 10.37 3.00 -30.09
C HIS A 493 11.47 2.05 -29.62
N SER A 494 12.04 2.23 -28.41
CA SER A 494 13.20 1.41 -28.00
C SER A 494 12.85 0.03 -27.42
N TYR A 495 11.57 -0.39 -27.42
CA TYR A 495 11.12 -1.69 -26.86
C TYR A 495 9.67 -2.05 -27.22
N ASN A 496 9.30 -3.32 -27.01
CA ASN A 496 7.93 -3.87 -27.12
C ASN A 496 7.27 -3.99 -25.74
N VAL A 497 6.25 -3.16 -25.48
CA VAL A 497 5.51 -3.08 -24.21
C VAL A 497 4.92 -4.44 -23.78
N ALA A 498 4.31 -5.19 -24.71
CA ALA A 498 3.66 -6.46 -24.39
C ALA A 498 4.68 -7.53 -23.98
N LEU A 499 5.85 -7.53 -24.61
CA LEU A 499 6.93 -8.46 -24.27
C LEU A 499 7.52 -8.15 -22.89
N GLN A 500 7.64 -6.87 -22.55
CA GLN A 500 8.12 -6.44 -21.23
C GLN A 500 7.12 -6.71 -20.11
N GLN A 501 5.83 -6.46 -20.36
CA GLN A 501 4.79 -6.78 -19.39
C GLN A 501 4.78 -8.28 -19.09
N LYS A 502 4.94 -9.12 -20.12
CA LYS A 502 5.07 -10.57 -19.96
C LYS A 502 6.33 -10.94 -19.15
N ALA A 503 7.49 -10.37 -19.47
CA ALA A 503 8.72 -10.63 -18.73
C ALA A 503 8.63 -10.20 -17.25
N TYR A 504 7.95 -9.07 -16.99
CA TYR A 504 7.68 -8.58 -15.63
C TYR A 504 6.79 -9.54 -14.84
N GLU A 505 5.72 -10.04 -15.45
CA GLU A 505 4.83 -11.03 -14.83
C GLU A 505 5.50 -12.38 -14.59
N GLU A 506 6.34 -12.84 -15.52
CA GLU A 506 7.14 -14.05 -15.38
C GLU A 506 8.15 -13.93 -14.23
N GLU A 507 8.82 -12.79 -14.09
CA GLU A 507 9.74 -12.55 -12.99
C GLU A 507 9.02 -12.48 -11.64
N ILE A 508 7.84 -11.85 -11.60
CA ILE A 508 7.01 -11.86 -10.39
C ILE A 508 6.68 -13.29 -9.97
N ALA A 509 6.20 -14.10 -10.92
CA ALA A 509 5.85 -15.49 -10.67
C ALA A 509 7.08 -16.31 -10.23
N ARG A 510 8.26 -16.03 -10.79
CA ARG A 510 9.53 -16.66 -10.38
C ARG A 510 9.84 -16.36 -8.93
N ILE A 511 9.85 -15.07 -8.52
CA ILE A 511 10.18 -14.66 -7.15
C ILE A 511 9.16 -15.22 -6.15
N TRP A 512 7.86 -15.09 -6.44
CA TRP A 512 6.78 -15.60 -5.59
C TRP A 512 6.94 -17.09 -5.29
N ASN A 513 7.15 -17.89 -6.34
CA ASN A 513 7.31 -19.33 -6.20
C ASN A 513 8.65 -19.70 -5.55
N ALA A 514 9.72 -18.96 -5.82
CA ALA A 514 11.03 -19.17 -5.19
C ALA A 514 10.96 -18.92 -3.68
N GLN A 515 10.34 -17.81 -3.24
CA GLN A 515 10.11 -17.50 -1.83
C GLN A 515 9.29 -18.60 -1.16
N LYS A 516 8.14 -18.95 -1.74
CA LYS A 516 7.25 -20.00 -1.23
C LYS A 516 7.99 -21.33 -1.07
N ARG A 517 8.76 -21.75 -2.08
CA ARG A 517 9.54 -22.99 -2.03
C ARG A 517 10.61 -22.94 -0.94
N ASN A 518 11.33 -21.83 -0.81
CA ASN A 518 12.38 -21.68 0.18
C ASN A 518 11.83 -21.71 1.61
N LEU A 519 10.79 -20.91 1.89
CA LEU A 519 10.20 -20.81 3.23
C LEU A 519 9.32 -22.00 3.61
N THR A 520 8.91 -22.85 2.66
CA THR A 520 8.21 -24.11 2.98
C THR A 520 9.19 -25.25 3.29
N ALA A 521 10.43 -25.17 2.80
CA ALA A 521 11.37 -26.28 2.92
C ALA A 521 11.68 -26.57 4.40
N PRO A 522 11.53 -27.84 4.85
CA PRO A 522 12.03 -28.21 6.17
C PRO A 522 13.54 -28.03 6.15
N VAL A 523 14.07 -27.35 7.17
CA VAL A 523 15.52 -27.14 7.34
C VAL A 523 16.16 -28.53 7.41
N THR A 524 16.70 -28.98 6.27
CA THR A 524 17.50 -30.20 6.25
C THR A 524 18.78 -29.83 6.99
N THR A 525 19.14 -30.64 7.98
CA THR A 525 20.32 -30.43 8.82
C THR A 525 21.57 -30.44 7.94
N ALA A 526 21.94 -29.30 7.40
CA ALA A 526 23.13 -29.13 6.59
C ALA A 526 23.77 -27.80 7.00
N MET A 527 24.65 -27.91 7.98
CA MET A 527 25.93 -27.18 8.15
C MET A 527 26.38 -27.40 9.60
N THR A 528 26.89 -28.61 9.85
CA THR A 528 27.97 -28.85 10.84
C THR A 528 29.30 -28.64 10.15
#